data_AF-A0AAJ6J838-F1
#
_entry.id   AF-A0AAJ6J838-F1
#
_cell.length_a   1.000
_cell.length_b   1.000
_cell.length_c   1.000
_cell.angle_alpha   90.00
_cell.angle_beta   90.00
_cell.angle_gamma   90.00
#
_symmetry.space_group_name_H-M   'P 1'
#
loop_
_entity.id
_entity.type
_entity.pdbx_description
1 polymer ?
#
loop_
_entity_poly.entity_id
_entity_poly.type
_entity_poly.pdbx_seq_one_letter_code
_entity_poly.pdbx_strand_id
1 'polypeptide(L)'
;MKKATGAEFSWARDGIAHNDVWTARGLVPERLFSWEEPSLLPYITHALIVRYAVFDRLANTNPAKATNSVDDLTGGLSAELALANFLQAMHYFRFLAEEDGDFAGRAKNWKVGLEYQPFGNPTPEQETASSHISARRGRSAHTGF
;
A
#
# COMPACT_ATOMS: atom_id res chain seq x y z
N MET A 1 -4.17 4.01 -16.44
CA MET A 1 -3.53 4.77 -15.35
C MET A 1 -4.61 5.21 -14.37
N LYS A 2 -4.67 4.66 -13.15
CA LYS A 2 -5.60 5.12 -12.10
C LYS A 2 -4.97 6.35 -11.43
N LYS A 3 -5.69 7.49 -11.44
CA LYS A 3 -5.33 8.71 -10.70
C LYS A 3 -5.16 8.37 -9.22
N ALA A 4 -4.11 8.89 -8.58
CA ALA A 4 -3.98 8.85 -7.14
C ALA A 4 -5.17 9.59 -6.51
N THR A 5 -5.96 8.88 -5.71
CA THR A 5 -7.10 9.41 -4.97
C THR A 5 -6.64 9.57 -3.53
N GLY A 6 -6.55 10.81 -3.01
CA GLY A 6 -6.40 10.99 -1.56
C GLY A 6 -5.53 12.15 -1.10
N ALA A 7 -5.85 13.38 -1.49
CA ALA A 7 -5.51 14.56 -0.71
C ALA A 7 -6.83 15.20 -0.26
N GLU A 8 -7.06 15.29 1.04
CA GLU A 8 -8.25 15.92 1.62
C GLU A 8 -7.82 17.22 2.29
N PHE A 9 -8.38 18.33 1.82
CA PHE A 9 -8.11 19.66 2.36
C PHE A 9 -9.40 20.20 2.97
N SER A 10 -9.36 20.57 4.25
CA SER A 10 -10.49 21.22 4.90
C SER A 10 -10.05 22.44 5.71
N TRP A 11 -10.87 23.48 5.70
CA TRP A 11 -10.62 24.73 6.41
C TRP A 11 -11.86 25.06 7.23
N ALA A 12 -11.66 25.36 8.51
CA ALA A 12 -12.74 25.70 9.44
C ALA A 12 -12.36 26.97 10.21
N ARG A 13 -13.22 27.99 10.10
CA ARG A 13 -13.10 29.22 10.89
C ARG A 13 -14.07 29.15 12.05
N ASP A 14 -13.55 28.81 13.22
CA ASP A 14 -14.37 28.77 14.42
C ASP A 14 -14.44 30.19 15.02
N GLY A 15 -15.61 30.82 15.00
CA GLY A 15 -15.84 32.22 15.38
C GLY A 15 -15.62 32.51 16.88
N ILE A 16 -15.13 31.54 17.64
CA ILE A 16 -14.86 31.62 19.08
C ILE A 16 -13.39 32.08 19.26
N ALA A 17 -13.21 33.39 19.23
CA ALA A 17 -11.99 34.15 19.56
C ALA A 17 -10.77 33.94 18.63
N HIS A 18 -10.60 34.85 17.65
CA HIS A 18 -9.35 35.13 16.91
C HIS A 18 -8.45 33.93 16.53
N ASN A 19 -9.04 32.76 16.28
CA ASN A 19 -8.30 31.53 15.97
C ASN A 19 -8.83 30.97 14.65
N ASP A 20 -8.08 31.22 13.58
CA ASP A 20 -8.30 30.54 12.32
C ASP A 20 -7.56 29.19 12.41
N VAL A 21 -8.27 28.11 12.11
CA VAL A 21 -7.69 26.76 12.11
C VAL A 21 -7.70 26.25 10.68
N TRP A 22 -6.53 25.82 10.20
CA TRP A 22 -6.45 25.07 8.96
C TRP A 22 -5.94 23.67 9.25
N THR A 23 -6.49 22.70 8.53
CA THR A 23 -6.03 21.32 8.60
C THR A 23 -5.78 20.77 7.19
N ALA A 24 -4.72 19.98 7.07
CA ALA A 24 -4.40 19.30 5.82
C ALA A 24 -4.00 17.87 6.17
N ARG A 25 -4.67 16.90 5.54
CA ARG A 25 -4.36 15.49 5.68
C ARG A 25 -4.28 14.82 4.32
N GLY A 26 -3.31 13.94 4.13
CA GLY A 26 -3.19 13.24 2.86
C GLY A 26 -2.24 12.07 2.89
N LEU A 27 -2.36 11.24 1.85
CA LEU A 27 -1.50 10.11 1.57
C LEU A 27 -0.99 10.26 0.13
N VAL A 28 0.32 10.24 -0.04
CA VAL A 28 0.97 10.28 -1.34
C VAL A 28 1.70 8.95 -1.55
N PRO A 29 1.07 7.97 -2.24
CA PRO A 29 1.73 6.73 -2.59
C PRO A 29 2.45 6.83 -3.93
N GLU A 30 3.62 6.23 -4.02
CA GLU A 30 4.40 6.13 -5.26
C GLU A 30 4.98 4.74 -5.43
N ARG A 31 4.60 4.11 -6.54
CA ARG A 31 5.13 2.80 -6.93
C ARG A 31 6.45 2.99 -7.66
N LEU A 32 7.54 2.55 -7.03
CA LEU A 32 8.90 2.65 -7.56
C LEU A 32 9.20 1.50 -8.52
N PHE A 33 8.76 0.29 -8.19
CA PHE A 33 8.99 -0.90 -8.97
C PHE A 33 7.80 -1.85 -8.89
N SER A 34 7.50 -2.53 -9.98
CA SER A 34 6.42 -3.52 -10.06
C SER A 34 6.75 -4.52 -11.15
N TRP A 35 6.75 -5.79 -10.80
CA TRP A 35 6.92 -6.90 -11.71
C TRP A 35 5.98 -8.04 -11.32
N GLU A 36 5.32 -8.61 -12.31
CA GLU A 36 4.40 -9.72 -12.17
C GLU A 36 4.56 -10.65 -13.37
N GLU A 37 4.72 -11.96 -13.13
CA GLU A 37 4.82 -13.00 -14.15
C GLU A 37 3.96 -14.21 -13.75
N PRO A 38 3.44 -14.98 -14.73
CA PRO A 38 2.73 -16.21 -14.45
C PRO A 38 3.60 -17.19 -13.65
N SER A 39 2.97 -17.87 -12.70
CA SER A 39 3.60 -18.85 -11.82
C SER A 39 4.12 -20.07 -12.59
N LEU A 40 5.34 -20.00 -13.12
CA LEU A 40 6.05 -21.14 -13.71
C LEU A 40 7.36 -21.39 -12.96
N LEU A 41 7.70 -22.67 -12.78
CA LEU A 41 8.85 -23.19 -12.01
C LEU A 41 10.21 -22.58 -12.42
N PRO A 42 11.17 -22.41 -11.49
CA PRO A 42 11.14 -21.61 -10.27
C PRO A 42 11.55 -20.16 -10.55
N TYR A 43 10.64 -19.20 -10.41
CA TYR A 43 10.93 -17.78 -10.68
C TYR A 43 10.23 -16.84 -9.68
N ILE A 44 10.73 -15.60 -9.62
CA ILE A 44 10.07 -14.48 -8.95
C ILE A 44 8.75 -14.23 -9.71
N THR A 45 7.61 -14.42 -9.05
CA THR A 45 6.30 -14.19 -9.67
C THR A 45 5.75 -12.81 -9.37
N HIS A 46 6.16 -12.23 -8.25
CA HIS A 46 5.74 -10.90 -7.85
C HIS A 46 6.90 -10.19 -7.17
N ALA A 47 7.14 -8.95 -7.56
CA ALA A 47 7.99 -8.04 -6.83
C ALA A 47 7.43 -6.63 -6.94
N LEU A 48 7.23 -5.97 -5.81
CA LEU A 48 6.66 -4.63 -5.72
C LEU A 48 7.46 -3.81 -4.71
N ILE A 49 7.78 -2.58 -5.07
CA ILE A 49 8.38 -1.61 -4.15
C ILE A 49 7.56 -0.32 -4.25
N VAL A 50 7.06 0.13 -3.10
CA VAL A 50 6.23 1.34 -2.97
C VAL A 50 6.83 2.20 -1.88
N ARG A 51 6.96 3.49 -2.14
CA ARG A 51 7.15 4.48 -1.08
C ARG A 51 5.86 5.25 -0.88
N TYR A 52 5.67 5.80 0.30
CA TYR A 52 4.55 6.69 0.55
C TYR A 52 4.88 7.74 1.60
N ALA A 53 4.11 8.81 1.61
CA ALA A 53 4.13 9.80 2.67
C ALA A 53 2.71 10.03 3.17
N VAL A 54 2.52 10.04 4.49
CA VAL A 54 1.29 10.48 5.15
C VAL A 54 1.59 11.78 5.84
N PHE A 55 0.69 12.74 5.74
CA PHE A 55 0.79 13.96 6.54
C PHE A 55 -0.52 14.25 7.23
N ASP A 56 -0.41 14.79 8.44
CA ASP A 56 -1.52 15.36 9.20
C ASP A 56 -1.03 16.64 9.86
N ARG A 57 -1.62 17.76 9.44
CA ARG A 57 -1.26 19.07 9.97
C ARG A 57 -2.51 19.82 10.40
N LEU A 58 -2.44 20.41 11.58
CA LEU A 58 -3.43 21.33 12.12
C LEU A 58 -2.68 22.48 12.75
N ALA A 59 -2.88 23.70 12.26
CA ALA A 59 -2.27 24.89 12.85
C ALA A 59 -3.33 25.83 13.42
N ASN A 60 -3.11 26.24 14.67
CA ASN A 60 -3.90 27.27 15.34
C ASN A 60 -3.17 28.62 15.25
N THR A 61 -3.85 29.67 14.79
CA THR A 61 -3.25 31.02 14.79
C THR A 61 -3.20 31.66 16.17
N ASN A 62 -3.95 31.15 17.16
CA ASN A 62 -3.94 31.62 18.54
C ASN A 62 -2.79 30.97 19.34
N PRO A 63 -1.82 31.76 19.86
CA PRO A 63 -0.69 31.23 20.64
C PRO A 63 -1.12 30.44 21.89
N ALA A 64 -2.24 30.79 22.51
CA ALA A 64 -2.75 30.10 23.68
C ALA A 64 -3.30 28.69 23.36
N LYS A 65 -3.53 28.37 22.08
CA LYS A 65 -3.96 27.07 21.58
C LYS A 65 -2.90 26.37 20.73
N ALA A 66 -1.67 26.90 20.69
CA ALA A 66 -0.60 26.35 19.87
C ALA A 66 -0.25 24.90 20.24
N THR A 67 -0.40 24.52 21.52
CA THR A 67 -0.20 23.15 22.02
C THR A 67 -1.18 22.13 21.42
N ASN A 68 -2.30 22.58 20.84
CA ASN A 68 -3.27 21.73 20.17
C ASN A 68 -2.99 21.59 18.66
N SER A 69 -1.88 22.16 18.17
CA SER A 69 -1.47 22.00 16.79
C SER A 69 -0.95 20.58 16.56
N VAL A 70 -1.30 20.00 15.43
CA VAL A 70 -0.80 18.71 14.97
C VAL A 70 0.19 18.97 13.84
N ASP A 71 1.34 18.30 13.89
CA ASP A 71 2.39 18.42 12.87
C ASP A 71 3.06 17.05 12.74
N ASP A 72 2.38 16.16 12.04
CA ASP A 72 2.81 14.79 11.81
C ASP A 72 3.12 14.57 10.33
N LEU A 73 4.29 14.01 10.07
CA LEU A 73 4.75 13.59 8.75
C LEU A 73 5.34 12.20 8.86
N THR A 74 4.70 11.22 8.23
CA THR A 74 5.18 9.84 8.17
C THR A 74 5.72 9.55 6.78
N GLY A 75 6.98 9.14 6.70
CA GLY A 75 7.58 8.58 5.49
C GLY A 75 7.61 7.05 5.59
N GLY A 76 7.24 6.36 4.51
CA GLY A 76 7.17 4.91 4.47
C GLY A 76 7.72 4.28 3.20
N LEU A 77 8.27 3.07 3.35
CA LEU A 77 8.69 2.19 2.27
C LEU A 77 8.12 0.79 2.54
N SER A 78 7.50 0.20 1.53
CA SER A 78 7.05 -1.18 1.55
C SER A 78 7.58 -1.93 0.34
N ALA A 79 8.02 -3.16 0.57
CA ALA A 79 8.43 -4.07 -0.49
C ALA A 79 7.78 -5.44 -0.31
N GLU A 80 7.34 -6.03 -1.40
CA GLU A 80 6.71 -7.36 -1.43
C GLU A 80 7.44 -8.23 -2.46
N LEU A 81 7.64 -9.51 -2.14
CA LEU A 81 8.27 -10.49 -3.00
C LEU A 81 7.55 -11.83 -2.87
N ALA A 82 7.19 -12.43 -4.00
CA ALA A 82 6.67 -13.80 -4.05
C ALA A 82 7.55 -14.68 -4.93
N LEU A 83 7.89 -15.86 -4.40
CA LEU A 83 8.63 -16.91 -5.09
C LEU A 83 7.70 -18.10 -5.31
N ALA A 84 7.54 -18.53 -6.56
CA ALA A 84 6.78 -19.73 -6.89
C ALA A 84 7.64 -20.98 -6.85
N ASN A 85 7.07 -22.06 -6.32
CA ASN A 85 7.65 -23.41 -6.34
C ASN A 85 9.07 -23.51 -5.75
N PHE A 86 9.47 -22.55 -4.91
CA PHE A 86 10.69 -22.65 -4.13
C PHE A 86 10.43 -23.62 -2.98
N LEU A 87 11.31 -24.60 -2.74
CA LEU A 87 11.10 -25.62 -1.70
C LEU A 87 9.71 -26.30 -1.73
N GLN A 88 9.13 -26.50 -2.92
CA GLN A 88 7.79 -27.08 -3.12
C GLN A 88 6.63 -26.28 -2.49
N ALA A 89 6.82 -24.98 -2.28
CA ALA A 89 5.81 -24.08 -1.75
C ALA A 89 5.88 -22.71 -2.45
N MET A 90 4.86 -21.90 -2.24
CA MET A 90 4.96 -20.46 -2.49
C MET A 90 5.49 -19.78 -1.24
N HIS A 91 6.43 -18.86 -1.43
CA HIS A 91 7.01 -18.09 -0.34
C HIS A 91 6.73 -16.62 -0.57
N TYR A 92 6.04 -16.00 0.38
CA TYR A 92 5.73 -14.58 0.37
C TYR A 92 6.56 -13.86 1.44
N PHE A 93 7.18 -12.76 1.04
CA PHE A 93 7.93 -11.88 1.92
C PHE A 93 7.38 -10.47 1.79
N ARG A 94 7.20 -9.80 2.93
CA ARG A 94 6.87 -8.38 2.99
C ARG A 94 7.79 -7.65 3.93
N PHE A 95 8.36 -6.57 3.45
CA PHE A 95 9.15 -5.61 4.22
C PHE A 95 8.38 -4.29 4.34
N LEU A 96 8.46 -3.68 5.52
CA LEU A 96 7.90 -2.37 5.81
C LEU A 96 8.90 -1.59 6.65
N ALA A 97 9.17 -0.35 6.27
CA ALA A 97 9.90 0.62 7.07
C ALA A 97 9.12 1.93 7.09
N GLU A 98 8.94 2.50 8.27
CA GLU A 98 8.29 3.79 8.46
C GLU A 98 9.04 4.64 9.47
N GLU A 99 9.05 5.94 9.23
CA GLU A 99 9.55 6.97 10.13
C GLU A 99 8.44 8.00 10.33
N ASP A 100 8.06 8.21 11.58
CA ASP A 100 7.11 9.24 12.01
C ASP A 100 7.90 10.45 12.53
N GLY A 101 7.64 11.61 11.98
CA GLY A 101 8.27 12.86 12.38
C GLY A 101 7.34 14.06 12.30
N ASP A 102 7.94 15.24 12.23
CA ASP A 102 7.25 16.52 12.01
C ASP A 102 7.80 17.23 10.76
N PHE A 103 7.15 18.33 10.35
CA PHE A 103 7.59 19.09 9.18
C PHE A 103 8.86 19.92 9.45
N ALA A 104 9.33 19.98 10.71
CA ALA A 104 10.61 20.55 11.09
C ALA A 104 11.75 19.52 11.02
N GLY A 105 11.47 18.27 10.63
CA GLY A 105 12.45 17.20 10.46
C GLY A 105 12.83 16.47 11.76
N ARG A 106 12.02 16.57 12.81
CA ARG A 106 12.25 15.84 14.06
C ARG A 106 11.59 14.47 13.98
N ALA A 107 12.39 13.42 14.00
CA ALA A 107 11.90 12.06 14.14
C ALA A 107 11.32 11.83 15.55
N LYS A 108 10.11 11.28 15.61
CA LYS A 108 9.38 10.93 16.84
C LYS A 108 9.43 9.43 17.09
N ASN A 109 9.21 8.63 16.05
CA ASN A 109 9.18 7.18 16.12
C ASN A 109 9.61 6.57 14.78
N TRP A 110 10.01 5.31 14.80
CA TRP A 110 10.24 4.54 13.59
C TRP A 110 9.83 3.09 13.84
N LYS A 111 9.44 2.40 12.77
CA LYS A 111 9.19 0.96 12.83
C LYS A 111 9.72 0.28 11.59
N VAL A 112 10.21 -0.94 11.79
CA VAL A 112 10.64 -1.84 10.72
C VAL A 112 9.99 -3.19 10.96
N GLY A 113 9.40 -3.75 9.92
CA GLY A 113 8.73 -5.03 9.94
C GLY A 113 9.22 -5.90 8.79
N LEU A 114 9.44 -7.17 9.08
CA LEU A 114 9.62 -8.22 8.09
C LEU A 114 8.60 -9.31 8.36
N GLU A 115 7.89 -9.71 7.32
CA GLU A 115 6.89 -10.76 7.36
C GLU A 115 7.25 -11.83 6.34
N TYR A 116 7.08 -13.09 6.74
CA TYR A 116 7.31 -14.26 5.92
C TYR A 116 6.13 -15.21 6.06
N GLN A 117 5.54 -15.61 4.93
CA GLN A 117 4.43 -16.55 4.87
C GLN A 117 4.68 -17.63 3.81
N PRO A 118 4.85 -18.91 4.21
CA PRO A 118 4.81 -20.02 3.28
C PRO A 118 3.36 -20.43 3.00
N PHE A 119 2.99 -20.53 1.73
CA PHE A 119 1.75 -21.15 1.28
C PHE A 119 2.08 -22.54 0.71
N GLY A 120 1.47 -23.58 1.29
CA GLY A 120 1.63 -24.95 0.81
C GLY A 120 1.18 -25.06 -0.66
N ASN A 121 1.92 -25.83 -1.45
CA ASN A 121 1.62 -26.02 -2.87
C ASN A 121 0.16 -26.47 -3.04
N PRO A 122 -0.61 -25.90 -4.00
CA PRO A 122 -1.78 -26.61 -4.47
C PRO A 122 -1.33 -27.96 -5.00
N THR A 123 -1.96 -29.05 -4.56
CA THR A 123 -1.66 -30.37 -5.09
C THR A 123 -1.91 -30.37 -6.61
N PRO A 124 -1.24 -31.23 -7.40
CA PRO A 124 -1.46 -31.31 -8.85
C PRO A 124 -2.95 -31.45 -9.25
N GLU A 125 -3.78 -32.02 -8.39
CA GLU A 125 -5.24 -32.10 -8.53
C GLU A 125 -5.95 -30.74 -8.54
N GLN A 126 -5.44 -29.73 -7.83
CA GLN A 126 -6.02 -28.39 -7.77
C GLN A 126 -5.69 -27.53 -9.01
N GLU A 127 -4.55 -27.79 -9.67
CA GLU A 127 -4.22 -27.20 -10.97
C GLU A 127 -5.04 -27.82 -12.12
N THR A 128 -5.33 -29.13 -12.06
CA THR A 128 -6.21 -29.77 -13.05
C THR A 128 -7.66 -29.31 -12.92
N ALA A 129 -8.14 -29.08 -11.71
CA ALA A 129 -9.49 -28.54 -11.48
C ALA A 129 -9.67 -27.13 -12.06
N SER A 130 -8.67 -26.25 -11.95
CA SER A 130 -8.73 -24.88 -12.47
C SER A 130 -8.61 -24.81 -14.00
N SER A 131 -7.83 -25.69 -14.63
CA SER A 131 -7.74 -25.79 -16.10
C SER A 131 -8.99 -26.44 -16.72
N HIS A 132 -9.67 -27.37 -16.03
CA HIS A 132 -10.93 -27.94 -16.50
C HIS A 132 -12.12 -26.98 -16.43
N ILE A 133 -12.13 -26.03 -15.48
CA ILE A 133 -13.18 -25.00 -15.40
C ILE A 133 -13.01 -23.95 -16.52
N SER A 134 -11.78 -23.61 -16.92
CA SER A 134 -11.55 -22.68 -18.04
C SER A 134 -11.78 -23.33 -19.41
N ALA A 135 -11.46 -24.63 -19.57
CA ALA A 135 -11.68 -25.35 -20.81
C ALA A 135 -13.17 -25.62 -21.11
N ARG A 136 -14.03 -25.73 -20.08
CA ARG A 136 -15.49 -25.92 -20.26
C ARG A 136 -16.27 -24.65 -20.60
N ARG A 137 -15.68 -23.45 -20.47
CA ARG A 137 -16.33 -22.18 -20.84
C ARG A 137 -16.00 -21.70 -22.27
N GLY A 138 -15.18 -22.44 -23.02
CA GLY A 138 -14.69 -22.04 -24.35
C GLY A 138 -15.41 -22.60 -25.58
N ARG A 139 -16.49 -23.41 -25.44
CA ARG A 139 -17.23 -23.95 -26.60
C ARG A 139 -18.74 -23.95 -26.41
N SER A 140 -19.39 -22.88 -26.88
CA SER A 140 -20.75 -22.82 -27.46
C SER A 140 -21.08 -21.33 -27.69
N ALA A 141 -21.43 -20.79 -28.84
CA ALA A 141 -21.51 -21.27 -30.22
C ALA A 141 -21.48 -20.00 -31.11
N HIS A 142 -20.58 -19.96 -32.10
CA HIS A 142 -20.72 -19.10 -33.27
C HIS A 142 -21.26 -20.01 -34.38
N THR A 143 -22.54 -19.86 -34.71
CA THR A 143 -23.06 -20.25 -36.03
C THR A 143 -23.62 -18.99 -36.66
N GLY A 144 -22.96 -18.51 -37.71
CA GLY A 144 -23.49 -17.49 -38.60
C GLY A 144 -24.31 -18.16 -39.71
N PHE A 145 -25.44 -17.56 -40.06
CA PHE A 145 -25.73 -16.83 -41.30
C PHE A 145 -27.20 -16.42 -41.28
#